data_AF-A0A7L3HHD6-F1
#
_entry.id   AF-A0A7L3HHD6-F1
#
_cell.length_a   1.000
_cell.length_b   1.000
_cell.length_c   1.000
_cell.angle_alpha   90.00
_cell.angle_beta   90.00
_cell.angle_gamma   90.00
#
_symmetry.space_group_name_H-M   'P 1'
#
loop_
_entity.id
_entity.type
_entity.pdbx_description
1 polymer ?
#
loop_
_entity_poly.entity_id
_entity_poly.type
_entity_poly.pdbx_seq_one_letter_code
_entity_poly.pdbx_strand_id
1 'polypeptide(L)'
;RLGMQSTLLLAVRHGGRTERGSRRRGEPEEADKGRMKRTIIKDWKTRLSYFLQNSSNSNKRKSKKAGKHRNYFRPSPEEAQLWSEAFDELLANKYGLAAFRAFLKSEFCEENIEFWLACEDFKK
;
A
#
# COMPACT_ATOMS: atom_id res chain seq x y z
N ARG A 1 -13.93 19.05 -21.64
CA ARG A 1 -13.57 17.78 -20.96
C ARG A 1 -14.01 17.92 -19.51
N LEU A 2 -15.06 17.19 -19.14
CA LEU A 2 -15.69 17.22 -17.83
C LEU A 2 -14.79 16.51 -16.81
N GLY A 3 -14.40 17.21 -15.75
CA GLY A 3 -13.73 16.60 -14.59
C GLY A 3 -14.77 15.79 -13.80
N MET A 4 -14.53 14.49 -13.65
CA MET A 4 -15.39 13.62 -12.86
C MET A 4 -15.21 13.99 -11.38
N GLN A 5 -16.23 14.63 -10.81
CA GLN A 5 -16.29 14.93 -9.39
C GLN A 5 -16.48 13.61 -8.61
N SER A 6 -15.61 13.39 -7.63
CA SER A 6 -15.58 12.21 -6.78
C SER A 6 -16.89 12.01 -6.02
N THR A 7 -17.44 10.79 -6.09
CA THR A 7 -18.71 10.33 -5.51
C THR A 7 -18.77 10.36 -3.98
N LEU A 8 -17.68 10.74 -3.29
CA LEU A 8 -17.67 10.88 -1.83
C LEU A 8 -18.28 12.19 -1.31
N LEU A 9 -18.56 13.19 -2.18
CA LEU A 9 -19.01 14.52 -1.76
C LEU A 9 -20.53 14.76 -1.90
N LEU A 10 -21.37 13.73 -1.76
CA LEU A 10 -22.83 13.90 -1.79
C LEU A 10 -23.61 13.31 -0.59
N ALA A 11 -22.93 12.78 0.42
CA ALA A 11 -23.62 12.13 1.56
C ALA A 11 -23.85 13.05 2.77
N VAL A 12 -23.59 14.36 2.68
CA VAL A 12 -23.77 15.28 3.82
C VAL A 12 -24.59 16.49 3.39
N ARG A 13 -25.91 16.30 3.22
CA ARG A 13 -26.92 17.30 3.65
C ARG A 13 -28.38 16.86 3.43
N HIS A 14 -29.15 17.01 4.52
CA HIS A 14 -30.60 17.23 4.64
C HIS A 14 -31.60 16.05 4.72
N GLY A 15 -32.37 16.12 5.81
CA GLY A 15 -33.78 15.69 5.91
C GLY A 15 -33.96 14.36 6.63
N GLY A 16 -34.84 14.18 7.62
CA GLY A 16 -35.96 15.00 8.06
C GLY A 16 -36.71 14.24 9.16
N ARG A 17 -37.40 15.02 9.98
CA ARG A 17 -38.19 14.68 11.18
C ARG A 17 -39.50 13.98 10.79
N THR A 18 -39.95 12.95 11.53
CA THR A 18 -41.37 12.53 11.58
C THR A 18 -41.68 11.87 12.94
N GLU A 19 -42.89 12.13 13.42
CA GLU A 19 -43.36 12.02 14.80
C GLU A 19 -44.13 10.71 15.15
N ARG A 20 -44.09 10.36 16.45
CA ARG A 20 -45.20 9.97 17.38
C ARG A 20 -46.00 8.66 17.15
N GLY A 21 -46.02 7.77 18.19
CA GLY A 21 -47.03 6.69 18.30
C GLY A 21 -46.83 5.52 19.30
N SER A 22 -46.92 5.78 20.62
CA SER A 22 -47.52 4.99 21.74
C SER A 22 -47.54 3.43 21.85
N ARG A 23 -47.04 2.94 23.01
CA ARG A 23 -47.56 1.85 23.91
C ARG A 23 -47.44 0.34 23.56
N ARG A 24 -46.52 -0.39 24.22
CA ARG A 24 -46.71 -1.35 25.37
C ARG A 24 -45.62 -2.46 25.45
N ARG A 25 -44.94 -2.47 26.61
CA ARG A 25 -44.49 -3.59 27.48
C ARG A 25 -44.09 -4.95 26.86
N GLY A 26 -42.82 -5.34 27.08
CA GLY A 26 -42.36 -6.73 27.11
C GLY A 26 -40.85 -6.89 26.85
N GLU A 27 -40.04 -7.01 27.90
CA GLU A 27 -38.66 -7.54 27.86
C GLU A 27 -38.66 -8.95 27.24
N PRO A 28 -37.71 -9.25 26.31
CA PRO A 28 -36.41 -9.76 26.73
C PRO A 28 -35.26 -9.11 25.94
N GLU A 29 -34.60 -8.09 26.52
CA GLU A 29 -33.63 -7.23 25.82
C GLU A 29 -32.19 -7.78 25.73
N GLU A 30 -31.90 -8.97 26.26
CA GLU A 30 -30.54 -9.56 26.22
C GLU A 30 -30.32 -10.58 25.08
N ALA A 31 -31.35 -11.34 24.71
CA ALA A 31 -31.25 -12.32 23.63
C ALA A 31 -31.19 -11.67 22.24
N ASP A 32 -31.88 -10.55 22.05
CA ASP A 32 -31.95 -9.85 20.76
C ASP A 32 -30.65 -9.09 20.44
N LYS A 33 -30.05 -8.43 21.43
CA LYS A 33 -28.70 -7.86 21.31
C LYS A 33 -27.66 -8.93 21.00
N GLY A 34 -27.76 -10.10 21.65
CA GLY A 34 -26.89 -11.24 21.39
C GLY A 34 -27.06 -11.84 19.98
N ARG A 35 -28.28 -11.83 19.42
CA ARG A 35 -28.54 -12.23 18.03
C ARG A 35 -28.03 -11.17 17.04
N MET A 36 -28.34 -9.90 17.28
CA MET A 36 -27.89 -8.78 16.46
C MET A 36 -26.37 -8.69 16.39
N LYS A 37 -25.67 -8.80 17.53
CA LYS A 37 -24.20 -8.85 17.58
C LYS A 37 -23.64 -10.04 16.82
N ARG A 38 -24.25 -11.23 16.94
CA ARG A 38 -23.85 -12.42 16.17
C ARG A 38 -24.04 -12.22 14.66
N THR A 39 -25.12 -11.55 14.25
CA THR A 39 -25.39 -11.23 12.84
C THR A 39 -24.38 -10.23 12.28
N ILE A 40 -24.09 -9.14 12.99
CA ILE A 40 -23.06 -8.18 12.61
C ILE A 40 -21.69 -8.87 12.57
N ILE A 41 -21.40 -9.75 13.54
CA ILE A 41 -20.12 -10.47 13.59
C ILE A 41 -19.94 -11.40 12.39
N LYS A 42 -21.01 -12.10 12.03
CA LYS A 42 -21.05 -13.01 10.89
C LYS A 42 -20.95 -12.27 9.56
N ASP A 43 -21.58 -11.09 9.45
CA ASP A 43 -21.53 -10.24 8.26
C ASP A 43 -20.11 -9.69 8.02
N TRP A 44 -19.46 -9.13 9.04
CA TRP A 44 -18.09 -8.61 8.86
C TRP A 44 -17.07 -9.70 8.57
N LYS A 45 -17.21 -10.90 9.16
CA LYS A 45 -16.35 -12.04 8.84
C LYS A 45 -16.49 -12.48 7.39
N THR A 46 -17.71 -12.47 6.87
CA THR A 46 -17.99 -12.80 5.47
C THR A 46 -17.38 -11.75 4.54
N ARG A 47 -17.60 -10.46 4.83
CA ARG A 47 -17.04 -9.34 4.04
C ARG A 47 -15.52 -9.33 4.06
N LEU A 48 -14.92 -9.60 5.21
CA LEU A 48 -13.46 -9.71 5.36
C LEU A 48 -12.92 -10.92 4.58
N SER A 49 -13.62 -12.06 4.61
CA SER A 49 -13.24 -13.24 3.83
C SER A 49 -13.21 -12.95 2.33
N TYR A 50 -14.21 -12.25 1.77
CA TYR A 50 -14.18 -11.82 0.37
C TYR A 50 -12.99 -10.92 0.06
N PHE A 51 -12.65 -10.01 0.97
CA PHE A 51 -11.51 -9.11 0.81
C PHE A 51 -10.17 -9.85 0.82
N LEU A 52 -9.98 -10.81 1.74
CA LEU A 52 -8.79 -11.67 1.78
C LEU A 52 -8.70 -12.61 0.57
N GLN A 53 -9.83 -13.18 0.13
CA GLN A 53 -9.87 -14.06 -1.05
C GLN A 53 -9.49 -13.29 -2.32
N ASN A 54 -9.90 -12.03 -2.44
CA ASN A 54 -9.53 -11.17 -3.56
C ASN A 54 -8.04 -10.74 -3.51
N SER A 55 -7.47 -10.58 -2.31
CA SER A 55 -6.01 -10.37 -2.13
C SER A 55 -5.19 -11.58 -2.59
N SER A 56 -5.74 -12.80 -2.48
CA SER A 56 -5.08 -14.05 -2.91
C SER A 56 -5.23 -14.38 -4.41
N ASN A 57 -6.05 -13.65 -5.17
CA ASN A 57 -6.25 -13.87 -6.61
C ASN A 57 -5.31 -13.03 -7.49
N SER A 58 -4.10 -12.75 -7.01
CA SER A 58 -2.99 -12.39 -7.90
C SER A 58 -2.55 -13.62 -8.70
N ASN A 59 -3.19 -13.81 -9.86
CA ASN A 59 -2.68 -14.55 -11.02
C ASN A 59 -1.74 -15.74 -10.74
N LYS A 60 -2.29 -16.93 -10.48
CA LYS A 60 -1.62 -18.19 -10.83
C LYS A 60 -1.63 -18.38 -12.36
N ARG A 61 -0.91 -17.53 -13.10
CA ARG A 61 -0.51 -17.83 -14.46
C ARG A 61 0.75 -18.70 -14.39
N LYS A 62 0.62 -19.99 -14.72
CA LYS A 62 1.76 -20.88 -14.95
C LYS A 62 2.51 -20.41 -16.21
N SER A 63 3.38 -19.42 -16.07
CA SER A 63 4.43 -19.17 -17.04
C SER A 63 5.59 -20.10 -16.74
N LYS A 64 5.67 -21.21 -17.49
CA LYS A 64 6.94 -21.90 -17.71
C LYS A 64 7.84 -20.97 -18.52
N LYS A 65 8.60 -20.10 -17.85
CA LYS A 65 9.83 -19.50 -18.38
C LYS A 65 10.69 -19.05 -17.20
N ALA A 66 11.91 -19.58 -17.15
CA ALA A 66 12.92 -19.25 -16.18
C ALA A 66 13.16 -17.74 -16.13
N GLY A 67 13.16 -17.20 -14.92
CA GLY A 67 13.43 -15.80 -14.59
C GLY A 67 13.67 -15.67 -13.08
N LYS A 68 14.50 -16.56 -12.56
CA LYS A 68 14.89 -16.66 -11.14
C LYS A 68 15.82 -15.48 -10.81
N HIS A 69 15.30 -14.27 -10.54
CA HIS A 69 16.03 -13.20 -9.79
C HIS A 69 15.21 -11.91 -9.53
N ARG A 70 14.01 -11.96 -8.93
CA ARG A 70 13.32 -10.71 -8.47
C ARG A 70 13.36 -10.45 -6.97
N ASN A 71 13.90 -11.37 -6.16
CA ASN A 71 14.00 -11.23 -4.71
C ASN A 71 15.42 -11.01 -4.17
N TYR A 72 16.43 -10.89 -5.03
CA TYR A 72 17.84 -10.71 -4.60
C TYR A 72 18.40 -9.33 -4.88
N PHE A 73 17.57 -8.38 -5.35
CA PHE A 73 18.05 -7.04 -5.67
C PHE A 73 17.84 -6.04 -4.52
N ARG A 74 16.86 -6.28 -3.64
CA ARG A 74 16.58 -5.36 -2.53
C ARG A 74 17.59 -5.60 -1.39
N PRO A 75 18.37 -4.58 -0.98
CA PRO A 75 19.34 -4.72 0.10
C PRO A 75 18.65 -4.96 1.44
N SER A 76 19.38 -5.55 2.38
CA SER A 76 18.89 -5.70 3.76
C SER A 76 18.79 -4.33 4.44
N PRO A 77 17.98 -4.18 5.50
CA PRO A 77 17.94 -2.93 6.26
C PRO A 77 19.29 -2.52 6.84
N GLU A 78 20.07 -3.51 7.31
CA GLU A 78 21.42 -3.31 7.86
C GLU A 78 22.37 -2.80 6.77
N GLU A 79 22.33 -3.38 5.57
CA GLU A 79 23.13 -2.93 4.42
C GLU A 79 22.74 -1.51 3.99
N ALA A 80 21.44 -1.18 3.98
CA ALA A 80 20.97 0.16 3.65
C ALA A 80 21.37 1.21 4.70
N GLN A 81 21.60 0.83 5.96
CA GLN A 81 22.11 1.75 6.99
C GLN A 81 23.55 2.19 6.68
N LEU A 82 24.40 1.28 6.19
CA LEU A 82 25.80 1.58 5.86
C LEU A 82 25.93 2.69 4.82
N TRP A 83 24.96 2.81 3.91
CA TRP A 83 24.95 3.88 2.90
C TRP A 83 24.89 5.30 3.48
N SER A 84 24.33 5.44 4.68
CA SER A 84 24.29 6.71 5.40
C SER A 84 25.60 7.01 6.16
N GLU A 85 26.39 5.97 6.42
CA GLU A 85 27.67 6.07 7.14
C GLU A 85 28.82 6.37 6.17
N ALA A 86 28.80 5.76 4.99
CA ALA A 86 29.82 5.94 3.97
C ALA A 86 29.20 5.97 2.56
N PHE A 87 29.55 7.01 1.80
CA PHE A 87 29.07 7.18 0.44
C PHE A 87 29.59 6.09 -0.51
N ASP A 88 30.80 5.58 -0.28
CA ASP A 88 31.38 4.50 -1.08
C ASP A 88 30.57 3.20 -0.96
N GLU A 89 29.99 2.90 0.20
CA GLU A 89 29.12 1.73 0.41
C GLU A 89 27.83 1.82 -0.44
N LEU A 90 27.28 3.03 -0.56
CA LEU A 90 26.13 3.29 -1.43
C LEU A 90 26.47 3.03 -2.90
N LEU A 91 27.64 3.47 -3.36
CA LEU A 91 28.05 3.37 -4.77
C LEU A 91 28.55 1.97 -5.15
N ALA A 92 29.16 1.24 -4.21
CA ALA A 92 29.59 -0.14 -4.40
C ALA A 92 28.40 -1.09 -4.61
N ASN A 93 27.26 -0.80 -3.96
CA ASN A 93 26.04 -1.58 -4.14
C ASN A 93 25.27 -1.17 -5.41
N LYS A 94 24.97 -2.15 -6.28
CA LYS A 94 24.23 -1.91 -7.54
C LYS A 94 22.82 -1.33 -7.34
N TYR A 95 22.13 -1.72 -6.27
CA TYR A 95 20.85 -1.13 -5.90
C TYR A 95 21.03 0.28 -5.35
N GLY A 96 22.01 0.47 -4.46
CA GLY A 96 22.34 1.78 -3.88
C GLY A 96 22.61 2.83 -4.96
N LEU A 97 23.51 2.52 -5.89
CA LEU A 97 23.80 3.38 -7.04
C LEU A 97 22.57 3.65 -7.91
N ALA A 98 21.74 2.64 -8.18
CA ALA A 98 20.52 2.83 -8.96
C ALA A 98 19.50 3.73 -8.25
N ALA A 99 19.34 3.56 -6.93
CA ALA A 99 18.48 4.39 -6.10
C ALA A 99 18.98 5.82 -6.03
N PHE A 100 20.29 6.03 -5.85
CA PHE A 100 20.90 7.35 -5.83
C PHE A 100 20.79 8.08 -7.17
N ARG A 101 21.01 7.38 -8.29
CA ARG A 101 20.73 7.93 -9.63
C ARG A 101 19.27 8.32 -9.81
N ALA A 102 18.33 7.52 -9.30
CA ALA A 102 16.91 7.87 -9.36
C ALA A 102 16.58 9.11 -8.52
N PHE A 103 17.19 9.25 -7.34
CA PHE A 103 17.09 10.44 -6.50
C PHE A 103 17.63 11.69 -7.19
N LEU A 104 18.82 11.62 -7.79
CA LEU A 104 19.39 12.77 -8.50
C LEU A 104 18.56 13.16 -9.73
N LYS A 105 17.97 12.19 -10.43
CA LYS A 105 17.03 12.45 -11.53
C LYS A 105 15.77 13.19 -11.08
N SER A 106 15.22 12.88 -9.90
CA SER A 106 14.08 13.64 -9.38
C SER A 106 14.44 15.08 -9.01
N GLU A 107 15.72 15.31 -8.71
CA GLU A 107 16.29 16.63 -8.41
C GLU A 107 16.99 17.27 -9.62
N PHE A 108 16.85 16.69 -10.82
CA PHE A 108 17.46 17.15 -12.09
C PHE A 108 18.97 17.43 -12.00
N CYS A 109 19.72 16.59 -11.29
CA CYS A 109 21.15 16.76 -11.05
C CYS A 109 21.95 15.45 -11.18
N GLU A 110 21.45 14.51 -12.00
CA GLU A 110 22.10 13.21 -12.24
C GLU A 110 23.46 13.30 -12.95
N GLU A 111 23.74 14.40 -13.64
CA GLU A 111 25.01 14.64 -14.32
C GLU A 111 26.19 14.65 -13.32
N ASN A 112 25.94 15.00 -12.06
CA ASN A 112 26.97 15.02 -11.02
C ASN A 112 27.55 13.62 -10.76
N ILE A 113 26.69 12.60 -10.60
CA ILE A 113 27.16 11.23 -10.38
C ILE A 113 27.68 10.60 -11.67
N GLU A 114 27.16 10.98 -12.83
CA GLU A 114 27.68 10.52 -14.12
C GLU A 114 29.10 11.02 -14.36
N PHE A 115 29.35 12.30 -14.08
CA PHE A 115 30.69 12.89 -14.14
C PHE A 115 31.65 12.21 -13.17
N TRP A 116 31.24 12.06 -11.90
CA TRP A 116 32.08 11.40 -10.89
C TRP A 116 32.47 9.97 -11.30
N LEU A 117 31.51 9.17 -11.78
CA LEU A 117 31.78 7.81 -12.24
C LEU A 117 32.67 7.77 -13.48
N ALA A 118 32.49 8.70 -14.42
CA ALA A 118 33.37 8.82 -15.58
C ALA A 118 34.82 9.14 -15.15
N CYS A 119 34.99 9.99 -14.13
CA CYS A 119 36.30 10.25 -13.54
C CYS A 119 36.90 9.00 -12.88
N GLU A 120 36.10 8.22 -12.14
CA GLU A 120 36.57 6.97 -11.52
C GLU A 120 36.98 5.92 -12.56
N ASP A 121 36.23 5.80 -13.66
CA ASP A 121 36.57 4.89 -14.75
C ASP A 121 37.83 5.34 -15.51
N PHE A 122 38.08 6.64 -15.65
CA PHE A 122 39.30 7.18 -16.26
C PHE A 122 40.56 6.92 -15.42
N LYS A 123 40.43 6.82 -14.10
CA LYS A 123 41.57 6.56 -13.19
C LYS A 123 42.07 5.11 -13.22
N LYS A 124 41.30 4.18 -13.79
CA LYS A 124 41.65 2.75 -13.90
C LYS A 124 42.65 2.50 -15.02
#